data_AF-A0A6N2S5K3-F1
#
_entry.id   AF-A0A6N2S5K3-F1
#
_cell.length_a   1.000
_cell.length_b   1.000
_cell.length_c   1.000
_cell.angle_alpha   90.00
_cell.angle_beta   90.00
_cell.angle_gamma   90.00
#
_symmetry.space_group_name_H-M   'P 1'
#
loop_
_entity.id
_entity.type
_entity.pdbx_description
1 polymer ?
#
loop_
_entity_poly.entity_id
_entity_poly.type
_entity_poly.pdbx_seq_one_letter_code
_entity_poly.pdbx_strand_id
1 'polypeptide(L)'
;MKMKKISEQTKNFLLYGIEDTIKPKEIYKLDGAILFLIFLFFFLAETTSSPVISRIFLSIVYLGFVILSFSRTEVTGKRVFWIYGIQSLTFSILFCWAGTILMLTTMKEESYKGYLAALTGIYILAVAAYIFLTITLIKKDVYNPSSTKKLAGGWCLTSFAMFGIGAAKILSTKVEYTAMIRIAALCSYFISLVCILGVFHLVKYFAVKKLEIEEGNKKSDKY
;
A
#
# COMPACT_ATOMS: atom_id res chain seq x y z
N MET A 1 -32.07 -1.74 -19.24
CA MET A 1 -31.37 -1.30 -18.01
C MET A 1 -30.46 -0.12 -18.37
N LYS A 2 -30.90 1.13 -18.19
CA LYS A 2 -30.07 2.32 -18.46
C LYS A 2 -28.97 2.40 -17.39
N MET A 3 -27.71 2.14 -17.78
CA MET A 3 -26.57 2.34 -16.87
C MET A 3 -26.55 3.78 -16.37
N LYS A 4 -26.42 3.96 -15.05
CA LYS A 4 -26.26 5.25 -14.40
C LYS A 4 -25.05 5.96 -15.04
N LYS A 5 -25.30 7.12 -15.66
CA LYS A 5 -24.25 8.01 -16.16
C LYS A 5 -23.36 8.35 -14.96
N ILE A 6 -22.08 8.00 -15.03
CA ILE A 6 -21.11 8.29 -13.97
C ILE A 6 -20.98 9.80 -13.83
N SER A 7 -20.92 10.32 -12.60
CA SER A 7 -20.79 11.76 -12.37
C SER A 7 -19.41 12.27 -12.81
N GLU A 8 -19.33 13.52 -13.25
CA GLU A 8 -18.06 14.14 -13.66
C GLU A 8 -17.03 14.11 -12.52
N GLN A 9 -17.47 14.26 -11.27
CA GLN A 9 -16.63 14.14 -10.07
C GLN A 9 -15.96 12.75 -9.96
N THR A 10 -16.73 11.69 -10.23
CA THR A 10 -16.21 10.32 -10.18
C THR A 10 -15.24 10.07 -11.33
N LYS A 11 -15.54 10.60 -12.52
CA LYS A 11 -14.64 10.54 -13.67
C LYS A 11 -13.33 11.28 -13.39
N ASN A 12 -13.41 12.49 -12.85
CA ASN A 12 -12.24 13.27 -12.41
C ASN A 12 -11.41 12.50 -11.39
N PHE A 13 -12.04 11.88 -10.38
CA PHE A 13 -11.31 11.04 -9.42
C PHE A 13 -10.60 9.84 -10.08
N LEU A 14 -11.27 9.12 -10.98
CA LEU A 14 -10.69 7.96 -11.67
C LEU A 14 -9.52 8.34 -12.57
N LEU A 15 -9.60 9.51 -13.21
CA LEU A 15 -8.54 10.06 -14.07
C LEU A 15 -7.49 10.86 -13.28
N TYR A 16 -7.78 11.22 -12.03
CA TYR A 16 -6.89 12.01 -11.19
C TYR A 16 -5.61 11.22 -10.86
N GLY A 17 -4.47 11.84 -11.14
CA GLY A 17 -3.16 11.22 -10.94
C GLY A 17 -2.84 10.13 -11.96
N ILE A 18 -3.53 10.07 -13.11
CA ILE A 18 -2.93 9.47 -14.31
C ILE A 18 -1.76 10.38 -14.66
N GLU A 19 -0.57 10.07 -14.15
CA GLU A 19 0.66 10.65 -14.66
C GLU A 19 0.89 10.16 -16.09
N ASP A 20 1.47 11.02 -16.92
CA ASP A 20 1.65 10.75 -18.35
C ASP A 20 2.61 9.58 -18.60
N THR A 21 3.50 9.24 -17.64
CA THR A 21 4.55 8.24 -17.83
C THR A 21 5.26 7.89 -16.50
N ILE A 22 5.46 6.60 -16.21
CA ILE A 22 6.50 6.13 -15.27
C ILE A 22 7.70 5.64 -16.09
N LYS A 23 8.89 6.15 -15.78
CA LYS A 23 10.15 5.67 -16.38
C LYS A 23 10.58 4.34 -15.77
N PRO A 24 11.18 3.40 -16.54
CA PRO A 24 11.67 2.13 -16.01
C PRO A 24 12.57 2.28 -14.78
N LYS A 25 13.42 3.32 -14.75
CA LYS A 25 14.31 3.61 -13.62
C LYS A 25 13.57 3.78 -12.29
N GLU A 26 12.38 4.37 -12.30
CA GLU A 26 11.58 4.58 -11.08
C GLU A 26 10.95 3.28 -10.60
N ILE A 27 10.49 2.44 -11.53
CA ILE A 27 10.00 1.08 -11.26
C ILE A 27 11.13 0.26 -10.62
N TYR A 28 12.32 0.27 -11.21
CA TYR A 28 13.47 -0.46 -10.69
C TYR A 28 13.93 0.02 -9.31
N LYS A 29 13.79 1.33 -9.02
CA LYS A 29 14.12 1.87 -7.70
C LYS A 29 13.20 1.30 -6.61
N LEU A 30 11.90 1.24 -6.89
CA LEU A 30 10.92 0.69 -5.96
C LEU A 30 11.03 -0.84 -5.86
N ASP A 31 11.17 -1.54 -6.98
CA ASP A 31 11.38 -2.99 -7.00
C ASP A 31 12.69 -3.37 -6.28
N GLY A 32 13.75 -2.57 -6.43
CA GLY A 32 15.01 -2.70 -5.69
C GLY A 32 14.86 -2.49 -4.19
N ALA A 33 14.02 -1.54 -3.76
CA ALA A 33 13.71 -1.34 -2.34
C ALA A 33 12.90 -2.51 -1.76
N ILE A 34 11.93 -3.03 -2.51
CA ILE A 34 11.17 -4.24 -2.14
C ILE A 34 12.12 -5.43 -1.97
N LEU A 35 13.03 -5.63 -2.92
CA LEU A 35 14.09 -6.64 -2.87
C LEU A 35 14.94 -6.55 -1.61
N PHE A 36 15.42 -5.35 -1.29
CA PHE A 36 16.22 -5.10 -0.10
C PHE A 36 15.45 -5.45 1.18
N LEU A 37 14.18 -5.02 1.28
CA LEU A 37 13.34 -5.33 2.45
C LEU A 37 13.05 -6.82 2.59
N ILE A 38 12.80 -7.52 1.49
CA ILE A 38 12.57 -8.97 1.51
C ILE A 38 13.81 -9.70 2.01
N PHE A 39 15.00 -9.32 1.55
CA PHE A 39 16.24 -9.91 2.02
C PHE A 39 16.46 -9.64 3.51
N LEU A 40 16.20 -8.41 3.96
CA LEU A 40 16.26 -8.04 5.38
C LEU A 40 15.28 -8.87 6.22
N PHE A 41 14.06 -9.05 5.73
CA PHE A 41 13.00 -9.80 6.42
C PHE A 41 13.25 -11.29 6.42
N PHE A 42 13.88 -11.82 5.36
CA PHE A 42 14.37 -13.19 5.32
C PHE A 42 15.45 -13.42 6.39
N PHE A 43 16.39 -12.49 6.53
CA PHE A 43 17.40 -12.55 7.60
C PHE A 43 16.75 -12.50 9.00
N LEU A 44 15.80 -11.59 9.22
CA LEU A 44 15.06 -11.52 10.48
C LEU A 44 14.29 -12.82 10.77
N ALA A 45 13.65 -13.42 9.76
CA ALA A 45 12.96 -14.70 9.90
C ALA A 45 13.94 -15.82 10.29
N GLU A 46 15.18 -15.80 9.80
CA GLU A 46 16.20 -16.80 10.15
C GLU A 46 16.73 -16.62 11.58
N THR A 47 16.84 -15.37 12.03
CA THR A 47 17.28 -15.06 13.41
C THR A 47 16.19 -15.27 14.47
N THR A 48 14.95 -15.53 14.06
CA THR A 48 13.81 -15.74 14.95
C THR A 48 13.31 -17.18 14.83
N SER A 49 12.57 -17.68 15.83
CA SER A 49 11.94 -19.02 15.81
C SER A 49 10.74 -19.08 14.83
N SER A 50 10.82 -18.35 13.72
CA SER A 50 9.73 -18.22 12.76
C SER A 50 9.52 -19.54 12.00
N PRO A 51 8.25 -19.99 11.81
CA PRO A 51 7.96 -21.20 11.04
C PRO A 51 8.50 -21.14 9.61
N VAL A 52 8.87 -22.30 9.05
CA VAL A 52 9.31 -22.47 7.64
C VAL A 52 8.32 -21.84 6.65
N ILE A 53 7.02 -21.91 6.96
CA ILE A 53 5.92 -21.33 6.16
C ILE A 53 6.13 -19.83 5.91
N SER A 54 6.70 -19.13 6.88
CA SER A 54 6.97 -17.70 6.78
C SER A 54 8.02 -17.37 5.72
N ARG A 55 9.04 -18.23 5.58
CA ARG A 55 10.09 -18.09 4.57
C ARG A 55 9.54 -18.34 3.16
N ILE A 56 8.72 -19.38 3.02
CA ILE A 56 8.02 -19.70 1.77
C ILE A 56 7.10 -18.55 1.36
N PHE A 57 6.35 -17.99 2.31
CA PHE A 57 5.48 -16.85 2.08
C PHE A 57 6.24 -15.64 1.53
N LEU A 58 7.35 -15.24 2.16
CA LEU A 58 8.17 -14.12 1.69
C LEU A 58 8.70 -14.34 0.25
N SER A 59 9.13 -15.56 -0.08
CA SER A 59 9.60 -15.91 -1.43
C SER A 59 8.48 -15.89 -2.47
N ILE A 60 7.27 -16.32 -2.13
CA ILE A 60 6.10 -16.26 -3.03
C ILE A 60 5.66 -14.82 -3.26
N VAL A 61 5.58 -14.03 -2.17
CA VAL A 61 5.27 -12.58 -2.24
C VAL A 61 6.29 -11.89 -3.15
N TYR A 62 7.57 -12.20 -3.00
CA TYR A 62 8.63 -11.68 -3.87
C TYR A 62 8.40 -12.00 -5.35
N LEU A 63 8.31 -13.30 -5.69
CA LEU A 63 8.22 -13.74 -7.08
C LEU A 63 6.93 -13.26 -7.74
N GLY A 64 5.82 -13.30 -7.02
CA GLY A 64 4.53 -12.84 -7.52
C GLY A 64 4.54 -11.35 -7.85
N PHE A 65 5.00 -10.50 -6.93
CA PHE A 65 4.78 -9.07 -7.07
C PHE A 65 5.79 -8.35 -7.98
N VAL A 66 7.06 -8.76 -7.97
CA VAL A 66 8.06 -8.17 -8.88
C VAL A 66 7.73 -8.49 -10.33
N ILE A 67 7.25 -9.70 -10.63
CA ILE A 67 6.80 -10.05 -11.99
C ILE A 67 5.60 -9.17 -12.41
N LEU A 68 4.72 -8.81 -11.47
CA LEU A 68 3.51 -8.04 -11.76
C LEU A 68 3.76 -6.52 -11.92
N SER A 69 4.81 -5.97 -11.32
CA SER A 69 5.18 -4.55 -11.43
C SER A 69 6.26 -4.27 -12.48
N PHE A 70 7.09 -5.26 -12.81
CA PHE A 70 8.26 -5.06 -13.67
C PHE A 70 7.88 -4.60 -15.08
N SER A 71 8.60 -3.60 -15.57
CA SER A 71 8.52 -3.14 -16.96
C SER A 71 9.87 -2.65 -17.44
N ARG A 72 10.27 -3.11 -18.63
CA ARG A 72 11.50 -2.65 -19.31
C ARG A 72 11.30 -1.36 -20.10
N THR A 73 10.04 -1.02 -20.39
CA THR A 73 9.65 0.16 -21.17
C THR A 73 8.91 1.15 -20.29
N GLU A 74 8.84 2.40 -20.75
CA GLU A 74 7.99 3.41 -20.12
C GLU A 74 6.54 2.92 -20.05
N VAL A 75 5.89 3.25 -18.93
CA VAL A 75 4.53 2.81 -18.64
C VAL A 75 3.64 4.03 -18.61
N THR A 76 2.58 4.01 -19.42
CA THR A 76 1.67 5.15 -19.58
C THR A 76 0.24 4.79 -19.23
N GLY A 77 -0.57 5.83 -18.98
CA GLY A 77 -2.01 5.70 -18.79
C GLY A 77 -2.39 4.80 -17.62
N LYS A 78 -3.46 4.01 -17.77
CA LYS A 78 -4.02 3.20 -16.67
C LYS A 78 -3.01 2.21 -16.05
N ARG A 79 -2.01 1.73 -16.79
CA ARG A 79 -1.04 0.74 -16.29
C ARG A 79 -0.13 1.33 -15.19
N VAL A 80 0.00 2.66 -15.13
CA VAL A 80 0.63 3.39 -14.01
C VAL A 80 -0.04 3.01 -12.69
N PHE A 81 -1.38 3.02 -12.65
CA PHE A 81 -2.14 2.64 -11.47
C PHE A 81 -1.97 1.17 -11.08
N TRP A 82 -1.81 0.29 -12.05
CA TRP A 82 -1.52 -1.11 -11.76
C TRP A 82 -0.20 -1.26 -11.02
N ILE A 83 0.86 -0.64 -11.54
CA ILE A 83 2.22 -0.76 -10.96
C ILE A 83 2.27 -0.19 -9.55
N TYR A 84 1.82 1.05 -9.35
CA TYR A 84 1.79 1.65 -8.01
C TYR A 84 0.88 0.88 -7.06
N GLY A 85 -0.25 0.38 -7.54
CA GLY A 85 -1.16 -0.43 -6.74
C GLY A 85 -0.52 -1.73 -6.26
N ILE A 86 0.16 -2.45 -7.14
CA ILE A 86 0.89 -3.68 -6.81
C ILE A 86 2.05 -3.40 -5.86
N GLN A 87 2.88 -2.40 -6.13
CA GLN A 87 4.02 -2.05 -5.27
C GLN A 87 3.55 -1.64 -3.88
N SER A 88 2.49 -0.82 -3.78
CA SER A 88 1.95 -0.41 -2.49
C SER A 88 1.34 -1.56 -1.69
N LEU A 89 0.63 -2.48 -2.35
CA LEU A 89 0.13 -3.70 -1.73
C LEU A 89 1.28 -4.56 -1.19
N THR A 90 2.36 -4.67 -1.96
CA THR A 90 3.57 -5.43 -1.57
C THR A 90 4.19 -4.85 -0.30
N PHE A 91 4.43 -3.54 -0.25
CA PHE A 91 4.93 -2.89 0.96
C PHE A 91 3.99 -3.10 2.15
N SER A 92 2.67 -2.97 1.94
CA SER A 92 1.69 -3.20 2.99
C SER A 92 1.80 -4.61 3.59
N ILE A 93 1.87 -5.64 2.74
CA ILE A 93 2.01 -7.03 3.17
C ILE A 93 3.33 -7.25 3.92
N LEU A 94 4.45 -6.76 3.37
CA LEU A 94 5.77 -6.93 3.95
C LEU A 94 5.87 -6.31 5.34
N PHE A 95 5.41 -5.07 5.52
CA PHE A 95 5.44 -4.39 6.81
C PHE A 95 4.42 -4.96 7.81
N CYS A 96 3.26 -5.46 7.35
CA CYS A 96 2.32 -6.16 8.21
C CYS A 96 2.93 -7.46 8.75
N TRP A 97 3.57 -8.21 7.86
CA TRP A 97 4.28 -9.43 8.21
C TRP A 97 5.40 -9.16 9.22
N ALA A 98 6.25 -8.16 8.95
CA ALA A 98 7.36 -7.80 9.84
C ALA A 98 6.86 -7.36 11.22
N GLY A 99 5.83 -6.50 11.27
CA GLY A 99 5.20 -6.10 12.53
C GLY A 99 4.62 -7.27 13.30
N THR A 100 4.06 -8.25 12.60
CA THR A 100 3.49 -9.46 13.21
C THR A 100 4.55 -10.36 13.80
N ILE A 101 5.62 -10.66 13.07
CA ILE A 101 6.71 -11.46 13.62
C ILE A 101 7.32 -10.78 14.85
N LEU A 102 7.58 -9.47 14.78
CA LEU A 102 8.11 -8.72 15.92
C LEU A 102 7.15 -8.72 17.11
N MET A 103 5.84 -8.57 16.90
CA MET A 103 4.91 -8.59 18.03
C MET A 103 4.85 -9.97 18.68
N LEU A 104 4.76 -11.03 17.88
CA LEU A 104 4.61 -12.40 18.37
C LEU A 104 5.80 -12.84 19.22
N THR A 105 7.04 -12.40 18.93
CA THR A 105 8.21 -12.71 19.76
C THR A 105 8.14 -12.13 21.18
N THR A 106 7.23 -11.17 21.42
CA THR A 106 7.03 -10.52 22.73
C THR A 106 5.77 -10.99 23.46
N MET A 107 5.03 -11.94 22.86
CA MET A 107 3.76 -12.44 23.37
C MET A 107 3.84 -13.94 23.66
N LYS A 108 2.96 -14.42 24.53
CA LYS A 108 2.79 -15.86 24.77
C LYS A 108 1.96 -16.48 23.62
N GLU A 109 2.28 -17.72 23.26
CA GLU A 109 1.62 -18.44 22.16
C GLU A 109 0.10 -18.57 22.32
N GLU A 110 -0.37 -18.71 23.56
CA GLU A 110 -1.79 -18.77 23.92
C GLU A 110 -2.58 -17.54 23.41
N SER A 111 -1.92 -16.39 23.33
CA SER A 111 -2.51 -15.12 22.91
C SER A 111 -2.46 -14.89 21.40
N TYR A 112 -1.75 -15.73 20.63
CA TYR A 112 -1.52 -15.51 19.20
C TYR A 112 -2.83 -15.46 18.41
N LYS A 113 -3.74 -16.41 18.65
CA LYS A 113 -5.01 -16.49 17.92
C LYS A 113 -5.87 -15.25 18.12
N GLY A 114 -6.03 -14.83 19.39
CA GLY A 114 -6.80 -13.64 19.73
C GLY A 114 -6.19 -12.37 19.14
N TYR A 115 -4.86 -12.25 19.21
CA TYR A 115 -4.14 -11.12 18.64
C TYR A 115 -4.28 -11.04 17.11
N LEU A 116 -4.06 -12.16 16.39
CA LEU A 116 -4.18 -12.20 14.93
C LEU A 116 -5.61 -11.88 14.48
N ALA A 117 -6.63 -12.39 15.19
CA ALA A 117 -8.03 -12.06 14.90
C ALA A 117 -8.32 -10.56 15.08
N ALA A 118 -7.83 -9.95 16.16
CA ALA A 118 -7.98 -8.52 16.39
C ALA A 118 -7.25 -7.69 15.32
N LEU A 119 -6.04 -8.09 14.95
CA LEU A 119 -5.26 -7.46 13.89
C LEU A 119 -5.99 -7.52 12.54
N THR A 120 -6.54 -8.68 12.17
CA THR A 120 -7.36 -8.80 10.96
C THR A 120 -8.58 -7.87 11.01
N GLY A 121 -9.28 -7.79 12.15
CA GLY A 121 -10.39 -6.87 12.35
C GLY A 121 -9.99 -5.41 12.14
N ILE A 122 -8.85 -4.97 12.69
CA ILE A 122 -8.32 -3.62 12.52
C ILE A 122 -8.04 -3.31 11.04
N TYR A 123 -7.44 -4.26 10.30
CA TYR A 123 -7.17 -4.05 8.87
C TYR A 123 -8.45 -3.95 8.04
N ILE A 124 -9.48 -4.75 8.34
CA ILE A 124 -10.80 -4.65 7.68
C ILE A 124 -11.42 -3.28 7.94
N LEU A 125 -11.39 -2.81 9.20
CA LEU A 125 -11.89 -1.49 9.58
C LEU A 125 -11.10 -0.36 8.90
N ALA A 126 -9.78 -0.47 8.81
CA ALA A 126 -8.94 0.50 8.13
C ALA A 126 -9.28 0.61 6.64
N VAL A 127 -9.44 -0.53 5.95
CA VAL A 127 -9.88 -0.56 4.54
C VAL A 127 -11.25 0.09 4.38
N ALA A 128 -12.21 -0.24 5.26
CA ALA A 128 -13.54 0.37 5.24
C ALA A 128 -13.48 1.90 5.47
N ALA A 129 -12.70 2.36 6.44
CA ALA A 129 -12.50 3.78 6.73
C ALA A 129 -11.87 4.52 5.55
N TYR A 130 -10.90 3.91 4.88
CA TYR A 130 -10.28 4.48 3.70
C TYR A 130 -11.23 4.56 2.51
N ILE A 131 -12.08 3.55 2.30
CA ILE A 131 -13.13 3.59 1.27
C ILE A 131 -14.11 4.74 1.58
N PHE A 132 -14.55 4.87 2.83
CA PHE A 132 -15.43 5.93 3.28
C PHE A 132 -14.81 7.33 3.08
N LEU A 133 -13.54 7.49 3.44
CA LEU A 133 -12.78 8.73 3.23
C LEU A 133 -12.74 9.09 1.74
N THR A 134 -12.46 8.10 0.88
CA THR A 134 -12.41 8.30 -0.58
C THR A 134 -13.75 8.75 -1.14
N ILE A 135 -14.85 8.09 -0.77
CA ILE A 135 -16.21 8.48 -1.18
C ILE A 135 -16.50 9.92 -0.73
N THR A 136 -16.09 10.29 0.48
CA THR A 136 -16.25 11.64 1.02
C THR A 136 -15.44 12.67 0.21
N LEU A 137 -14.20 12.35 -0.17
CA LEU A 137 -13.35 13.22 -0.98
C LEU A 137 -13.91 13.41 -2.41
N ILE A 138 -14.49 12.36 -3.00
CA ILE A 138 -15.19 12.43 -4.30
C ILE A 138 -16.41 13.34 -4.19
N LYS A 139 -17.25 13.15 -3.15
CA LYS A 139 -18.43 14.00 -2.91
C LYS A 139 -18.08 15.47 -2.72
N LYS A 140 -16.90 15.75 -2.14
CA LYS A 140 -16.38 17.11 -1.92
C LYS A 140 -15.66 17.71 -3.14
N ASP A 141 -15.65 17.01 -4.29
CA ASP A 141 -15.00 17.44 -5.55
C ASP A 141 -13.51 17.83 -5.39
N VAL A 142 -12.81 17.20 -4.43
CA VAL A 142 -11.42 17.53 -4.09
C VAL A 142 -10.44 17.23 -5.24
N TYR A 143 -10.85 16.36 -6.17
CA TYR A 143 -10.02 15.95 -7.31
C TYR A 143 -10.19 16.83 -8.55
N ASN A 144 -10.93 17.93 -8.43
CA ASN A 144 -11.07 18.90 -9.50
C ASN A 144 -9.74 19.67 -9.68
N PRO A 145 -9.15 19.71 -10.89
CA PRO A 145 -7.88 20.39 -11.15
C PRO A 145 -7.93 21.90 -10.91
N SER A 146 -9.12 22.51 -10.85
CA SER A 146 -9.31 23.92 -10.44
C SER A 146 -9.17 24.14 -8.92
N SER A 147 -9.17 23.09 -8.11
CA SER A 147 -8.97 23.21 -6.66
C SER A 147 -7.47 23.32 -6.35
N THR A 148 -7.06 24.52 -5.93
CA THR A 148 -5.65 24.92 -5.73
C THR A 148 -4.94 24.27 -4.53
N LYS A 149 -5.50 23.24 -3.91
CA LYS A 149 -4.87 22.61 -2.75
C LYS A 149 -4.01 21.41 -3.15
N LYS A 150 -2.88 21.69 -3.82
CA LYS A 150 -1.72 20.79 -3.77
C LYS A 150 -1.24 20.76 -2.32
N LEU A 151 -1.82 19.85 -1.53
CA LEU A 151 -1.39 19.64 -0.16
C LEU A 151 0.08 19.21 -0.20
N ALA A 152 0.89 19.87 0.62
CA ALA A 152 2.32 19.68 0.79
C ALA A 152 2.66 18.29 1.38
N GLY A 153 2.31 17.22 0.68
CA GLY A 153 2.52 15.83 1.11
C GLY A 153 4.00 15.51 1.29
N GLY A 154 4.88 16.11 0.48
CA GLY A 154 6.33 15.96 0.61
C GLY A 154 6.87 16.53 1.93
N TRP A 155 6.42 17.71 2.35
CA TRP A 155 6.83 18.32 3.61
C TRP A 155 6.32 17.55 4.83
N CYS A 156 5.09 17.03 4.76
CA CYS A 156 4.54 16.14 5.78
C CYS A 156 5.41 14.89 5.98
N LEU A 157 5.78 14.21 4.88
CA LEU A 157 6.64 13.02 4.90
C LEU A 157 8.03 13.31 5.47
N THR A 158 8.67 14.41 5.09
CA THR A 158 9.99 14.80 5.62
C THR A 158 9.91 15.13 7.12
N SER A 159 8.87 15.84 7.57
CA SER A 159 8.66 16.12 8.99
C SER A 159 8.46 14.83 9.80
N PHE A 160 7.59 13.92 9.33
CA PHE A 160 7.40 12.62 10.00
C PHE A 160 8.67 11.77 10.03
N ALA A 161 9.48 11.79 8.97
CA ALA A 161 10.76 11.08 8.94
C ALA A 161 11.75 11.63 9.99
N MET A 162 11.88 12.96 10.11
CA MET A 162 12.74 13.58 11.12
C MET A 162 12.23 13.33 12.54
N PHE A 163 10.91 13.39 12.77
CA PHE A 163 10.31 13.03 14.05
C PHE A 163 10.53 11.55 14.40
N GLY A 164 10.44 10.65 13.42
CA GLY A 164 10.69 9.21 13.60
C GLY A 164 12.13 8.93 14.03
N ILE A 165 13.12 9.58 13.40
CA ILE A 165 14.53 9.45 13.78
C ILE A 165 14.78 10.00 15.19
N GLY A 166 14.20 11.16 15.52
CA GLY A 166 14.30 11.76 16.85
C GLY A 166 13.69 10.86 17.94
N ALA A 167 12.49 10.33 17.69
CA ALA A 167 11.81 9.41 18.60
C ALA A 167 12.61 8.10 18.78
N ALA A 168 13.12 7.52 17.69
CA ALA A 168 13.91 6.29 17.74
C ALA A 168 15.18 6.45 18.60
N LYS A 169 15.87 7.59 18.48
CA LYS A 169 17.08 7.89 19.28
C LYS A 169 16.79 8.06 20.78
N ILE A 170 15.64 8.64 21.12
CA ILE A 170 15.22 8.80 22.52
C ILE A 170 14.78 7.46 23.11
N LEU A 171 14.01 6.67 22.34
CA LEU A 171 13.48 5.38 22.76
C LEU A 171 14.60 4.35 22.95
N SER A 172 15.63 4.33 22.10
CA SER A 172 16.71 3.33 22.17
C SER A 172 17.58 3.43 23.44
N THR A 173 17.49 4.52 24.21
CA THR A 173 18.32 4.75 25.41
C THR A 173 17.56 4.58 26.73
N LYS A 174 16.22 4.49 26.69
CA LYS A 174 15.37 4.53 27.89
C LYS A 174 14.32 3.42 28.00
N VAL A 175 14.12 2.65 26.94
CA VAL A 175 13.03 1.67 26.86
C VAL A 175 13.60 0.25 26.91
N GLU A 176 12.96 -0.59 27.72
CA GLU A 176 13.30 -2.01 27.81
C GLU A 176 13.23 -2.70 26.44
N TYR A 177 14.08 -3.71 26.23
CA TYR A 177 14.20 -4.43 24.96
C TYR A 177 12.87 -4.96 24.42
N THR A 178 12.02 -5.54 25.27
CA THR A 178 10.69 -6.04 24.90
C THR A 178 9.76 -4.92 24.44
N ALA A 179 9.77 -3.77 25.13
CA ALA A 179 8.97 -2.61 24.76
C ALA A 179 9.48 -1.99 23.44
N MET A 180 10.78 -1.99 23.21
CA MET A 180 11.37 -1.57 21.93
C MET A 180 10.90 -2.43 20.75
N ILE A 181 10.86 -3.75 20.90
CA ILE A 181 10.35 -4.65 19.87
C ILE A 181 8.87 -4.36 19.58
N ARG A 182 8.06 -4.17 20.62
CA ARG A 182 6.62 -3.83 20.46
C ARG A 182 6.42 -2.49 19.74
N ILE A 183 7.23 -1.48 20.03
CA ILE A 183 7.20 -0.20 19.32
C ILE A 183 7.58 -0.39 17.85
N ALA A 184 8.64 -1.14 17.56
CA ALA A 184 9.03 -1.45 16.18
C ALA A 184 7.93 -2.19 15.42
N ALA A 185 7.23 -3.11 16.08
CA ALA A 185 6.07 -3.79 15.53
C ALA A 185 4.92 -2.81 15.20
N LEU A 186 4.58 -1.92 16.14
CA LEU A 186 3.54 -0.89 15.93
C LEU A 186 3.90 0.08 14.80
N CYS A 187 5.17 0.51 14.69
CA CYS A 187 5.65 1.32 13.58
C CYS A 187 5.50 0.59 12.24
N SER A 188 5.81 -0.70 12.21
CA SER A 188 5.65 -1.53 11.01
C SER A 188 4.18 -1.64 10.60
N TYR A 189 3.26 -1.85 11.54
CA TYR A 189 1.82 -1.82 11.26
C TYR A 189 1.35 -0.47 10.75
N PHE A 190 1.81 0.62 11.34
CA PHE A 190 1.47 1.96 10.87
C PHE A 190 1.90 2.19 9.42
N ILE A 191 3.15 1.84 9.07
CA ILE A 191 3.65 1.93 7.69
C ILE A 191 2.80 1.04 6.76
N SER A 192 2.49 -0.19 7.19
CA SER A 192 1.66 -1.11 6.42
C SER A 192 0.26 -0.54 6.11
N LEU A 193 -0.38 0.09 7.10
CA LEU A 193 -1.68 0.75 6.94
C LEU A 193 -1.57 1.96 6.01
N VAL A 194 -0.50 2.75 6.09
CA VAL A 194 -0.27 3.84 5.14
C VAL A 194 -0.11 3.29 3.72
N CYS A 195 0.63 2.20 3.54
CA CYS A 195 0.79 1.55 2.22
C CYS A 195 -0.53 0.96 1.69
N ILE A 196 -1.49 0.58 2.53
CA ILE A 196 -2.77 0.07 2.04
C ILE A 196 -3.59 1.14 1.30
N LEU A 197 -3.33 2.43 1.56
CA LEU A 197 -3.92 3.53 0.78
C LEU A 197 -3.57 3.43 -0.71
N GLY A 198 -2.37 2.97 -1.07
CA GLY A 198 -2.00 2.82 -2.48
C GLY A 198 -2.74 1.68 -3.19
N VAL A 199 -3.42 0.78 -2.47
CA VAL A 199 -4.34 -0.21 -3.07
C VAL A 199 -5.48 0.47 -3.83
N PHE A 200 -5.81 1.73 -3.53
CA PHE A 200 -6.76 2.50 -4.33
C PHE A 200 -6.35 2.66 -5.79
N HIS A 201 -5.05 2.62 -6.10
CA HIS A 201 -4.62 2.61 -7.50
C HIS A 201 -5.11 1.35 -8.23
N LEU A 202 -5.17 0.19 -7.57
CA LEU A 202 -5.80 -1.01 -8.17
C LEU A 202 -7.29 -0.82 -8.41
N VAL A 203 -8.02 -0.22 -7.46
CA VAL A 203 -9.44 0.11 -7.62
C VAL A 203 -9.66 1.02 -8.83
N LYS A 204 -8.83 2.07 -8.97
CA LYS A 204 -8.85 2.95 -10.13
C LYS A 204 -8.54 2.20 -11.42
N TYR A 205 -7.52 1.35 -11.44
CA TYR A 205 -7.15 0.54 -12.60
C TYR A 205 -8.34 -0.30 -13.11
N PHE A 206 -8.98 -1.07 -12.23
CA PHE A 206 -10.11 -1.91 -12.61
C PHE A 206 -11.32 -1.09 -13.04
N ALA A 207 -11.59 0.05 -12.38
CA ALA A 207 -12.66 0.95 -12.76
C ALA A 207 -12.43 1.55 -14.16
N VAL A 208 -11.24 2.09 -14.45
CA VAL A 208 -10.90 2.64 -15.78
C VAL A 208 -10.99 1.57 -16.86
N LYS A 209 -10.45 0.37 -16.59
CA LYS A 209 -10.52 -0.76 -17.54
C LYS A 209 -11.97 -1.15 -17.85
N LYS A 210 -12.85 -1.14 -16.84
CA LYS A 210 -14.28 -1.42 -17.03
C LYS A 210 -14.95 -0.36 -17.90
N LEU A 211 -14.63 0.93 -17.69
CA LEU A 211 -15.20 2.02 -18.48
C LEU A 211 -14.83 1.95 -19.96
N GLU A 212 -13.56 1.67 -20.27
CA GLU A 212 -13.11 1.54 -21.64
C GLU A 212 -13.82 0.40 -22.38
N ILE A 213 -14.08 -0.72 -21.71
CA ILE A 213 -14.84 -1.84 -22.28
C ILE A 213 -16.29 -1.41 -22.58
N GLU A 214 -16.92 -0.69 -21.65
CA GLU A 214 -18.29 -0.19 -21.84
C GLU A 214 -18.40 0.87 -22.95
N GLU A 215 -17.38 1.72 -23.12
CA GLU A 215 -17.30 2.70 -24.22
C GLU A 215 -17.01 2.03 -25.57
N GLY A 216 -16.15 1.01 -25.58
CA GLY A 216 -15.86 0.19 -26.77
C GLY A 216 -17.10 -0.52 -27.31
N ASN A 217 -17.86 -1.19 -26.42
CA ASN A 217 -19.10 -1.87 -26.80
C ASN A 217 -20.17 -0.90 -27.34
N LYS A 218 -20.27 0.30 -26.77
CA LYS A 218 -21.19 1.34 -27.30
C LYS A 218 -20.81 1.87 -28.68
N LYS A 219 -19.52 1.83 -29.03
CA LYS A 219 -19.07 2.17 -30.38
C LYS A 219 -19.38 1.06 -31.36
N SER A 220 -19.18 -0.21 -30.99
CA SER A 220 -19.54 -1.34 -31.86
C SER A 220 -21.03 -1.46 -32.12
N ASP A 221 -21.89 -1.15 -31.15
CA ASP A 221 -23.36 -1.19 -31.33
C ASP A 221 -23.92 -0.02 -32.19
N LYS A 222 -23.06 0.93 -32.57
CA LYS A 222 -23.41 2.10 -33.40
C LYS A 222 -22.99 1.95 -34.87
N TYR A 223 -22.29 0.87 -35.22
CA TYR A 223 -21.89 0.50 -36.58
C TYR A 223 -22.50 -0.86 -36.93
#